data_AF-G2PYK8-F1
#
_entry.id   AF-G2PYK8-F1
#
_cell.length_a   1.000
_cell.length_b   1.000
_cell.length_c   1.000
_cell.angle_alpha   90.00
_cell.angle_beta   90.00
_cell.angle_gamma   90.00
#
_symmetry.space_group_name_H-M   'P 1'
#
loop_
_entity.id
_entity.type
_entity.pdbx_description
1 polymer ?
#
loop_
_entity_poly.entity_id
_entity_poly.type
_entity_poly.pdbx_seq_one_letter_code
_entity_poly.pdbx_strand_id
1 'polypeptide(L)'
;MKRLVIKYIQECFKKDMFTLSAHALQRMKERKITLEEIKDCIIKGETIEIQDFFKDVHVLFQESSDRPVIYVVVAACNPPNGCNCL
;
A
#
# COMPACT_ATOMS: atom_id res chain seq x y z
N MET A 1 -9.02 -13.76 -2.76
CA MET A 1 -7.57 -13.51 -2.96
C MET A 1 -7.22 -12.04 -2.74
N LYS A 2 -7.73 -11.10 -3.54
CA LYS A 2 -7.51 -9.63 -3.40
C LYS A 2 -7.62 -9.09 -1.97
N ARG A 3 -8.64 -9.50 -1.22
CA ARG A 3 -8.86 -9.08 0.19
C ARG A 3 -7.79 -9.58 1.18
N LEU A 4 -7.15 -10.72 0.92
CA LEU A 4 -6.08 -11.25 1.78
C LEU A 4 -4.79 -10.45 1.59
N VAL A 5 -4.47 -10.08 0.34
CA VAL A 5 -3.31 -9.23 0.02
C VAL A 5 -3.45 -7.85 0.67
N ILE A 6 -4.62 -7.21 0.56
CA ILE A 6 -4.89 -5.92 1.21
C ILE A 6 -4.68 -6.03 2.73
N LYS A 7 -5.26 -7.05 3.37
CA LYS A 7 -5.09 -7.27 4.81
C LYS A 7 -3.61 -7.49 5.18
N TYR A 8 -2.88 -8.28 4.40
CA TYR A 8 -1.46 -8.51 4.61
C TYR A 8 -0.66 -7.19 4.56
N ILE A 9 -0.88 -6.38 3.52
CA ILE A 9 -0.25 -5.05 3.39
C ILE A 9 -0.59 -4.18 4.60
N GLN A 10 -1.86 -4.10 4.99
CA GLN A 10 -2.29 -3.30 6.15
C GLN A 10 -1.62 -3.77 7.43
N GLU A 11 -1.48 -5.07 7.67
CA GLU A 11 -0.77 -5.62 8.83
C GLU A 11 0.73 -5.30 8.78
N CYS A 12 1.37 -5.36 7.61
CA CYS A 12 2.77 -4.93 7.46
C CYS A 12 2.95 -3.46 7.84
N PHE A 13 2.06 -2.57 7.38
CA PHE A 13 2.12 -1.14 7.72
C PHE A 13 1.85 -0.87 9.21
N LYS A 14 0.96 -1.63 9.86
CA LYS A 14 0.73 -1.54 11.31
C LYS A 14 1.94 -2.00 12.15
N LYS A 15 2.76 -2.90 11.62
CA LYS A 15 3.96 -3.44 12.26
C LYS A 15 5.25 -2.74 11.82
N ASP A 16 5.15 -1.65 11.07
CA ASP A 16 6.30 -0.94 10.49
C ASP A 16 7.22 -1.82 9.62
N MET A 17 6.65 -2.85 8.99
CA MET A 17 7.34 -3.79 8.09
C MET A 17 7.25 -3.34 6.63
N PHE A 18 7.80 -2.16 6.33
CA PHE A 18 7.84 -1.63 4.97
C PHE A 18 9.08 -0.76 4.75
N THR A 19 9.40 -0.52 3.48
CA THR A 19 10.46 0.43 3.08
C THR A 19 9.91 1.38 2.04
N LEU A 20 10.35 2.64 2.08
CA LEU A 20 10.00 3.63 1.08
C LEU A 20 11.08 3.67 -0.01
N SER A 21 10.65 3.65 -1.27
CA SER A 21 11.57 3.85 -2.39
C SER A 21 12.05 5.32 -2.44
N ALA A 22 13.21 5.56 -3.06
CA ALA A 22 13.71 6.92 -3.27
C ALA A 22 12.69 7.79 -4.03
N HIS A 23 11.98 7.21 -4.99
CA HIS A 23 10.91 7.90 -5.72
C HIS A 23 9.76 8.31 -4.78
N ALA A 24 9.30 7.40 -3.91
CA ALA A 24 8.24 7.69 -2.95
C ALA A 24 8.66 8.81 -1.97
N LEU A 25 9.88 8.74 -1.43
CA LEU A 25 10.42 9.77 -0.53
C LEU A 25 10.48 11.15 -1.20
N GLN A 26 10.91 11.22 -2.46
CA GLN A 26 10.93 12.47 -3.21
C GLN A 26 9.52 13.05 -3.38
N ARG A 27 8.54 12.21 -3.76
CA ARG A 27 7.14 12.64 -3.93
C ARG A 27 6.52 13.12 -2.62
N MET A 28 6.79 12.43 -1.51
CA MET A 28 6.36 12.85 -0.18
C MET A 28 6.89 14.24 0.14
N LYS A 29 8.18 14.50 -0.12
CA LYS A 29 8.81 15.81 0.10
C LYS A 29 8.20 16.91 -0.79
N GLU A 30 8.04 16.65 -2.08
CA GLU A 30 7.47 17.61 -3.05
C GLU A 30 6.06 18.05 -2.64
N ARG A 31 5.28 17.13 -2.10
CA ARG A 31 3.85 17.34 -1.77
C ARG A 31 3.60 17.61 -0.28
N LYS A 32 4.66 17.65 0.54
CA LYS A 32 4.59 17.79 2.00
C LYS A 32 3.70 16.74 2.67
N ILE A 33 3.74 15.51 2.16
CA ILE A 33 3.01 14.37 2.70
C ILE A 33 3.87 13.68 3.75
N THR A 34 3.32 13.48 4.93
CA THR A 34 3.96 12.78 6.05
C THR A 34 3.80 11.26 5.94
N LEU A 35 4.63 10.53 6.67
CA LEU A 35 4.49 9.07 6.75
C LEU A 35 3.16 8.65 7.40
N GLU A 36 2.66 9.43 8.35
CA GLU A 36 1.40 9.15 9.04
C GLU A 36 0.21 9.24 8.08
N GLU A 37 0.18 10.26 7.22
CA GLU A 37 -0.84 10.38 6.16
C GLU A 37 -0.80 9.20 5.18
N ILE A 38 0.38 8.70 4.83
CA ILE A 38 0.54 7.50 4.00
C ILE A 38 -0.01 6.25 4.71
N LYS A 39 0.32 6.07 5.99
CA LYS A 39 -0.19 4.95 6.80
C LYS A 39 -1.71 5.01 6.90
N ASP A 40 -2.27 6.18 7.17
CA ASP A 40 -3.71 6.37 7.26
C ASP A 40 -4.41 6.09 5.93
N CYS A 41 -3.84 6.53 4.81
CA CYS A 41 -4.34 6.21 3.47
C CYS A 41 -4.38 4.69 3.22
N ILE A 42 -3.34 3.94 3.60
CA ILE A 42 -3.30 2.49 3.39
C ILE A 42 -4.25 1.74 4.34
N ILE A 43 -4.39 2.20 5.58
CA ILE A 43 -5.19 1.52 6.61
C ILE A 43 -6.69 1.82 6.45
N LYS A 44 -7.05 3.08 6.16
CA LYS A 44 -8.42 3.58 6.17
C LYS A 44 -8.95 3.92 4.77
N GLY A 45 -8.07 4.11 3.80
CA GLY A 45 -8.43 4.52 2.44
C GLY A 45 -9.07 3.41 1.62
N GLU A 46 -9.52 3.80 0.43
CA GLU A 46 -10.12 2.90 -0.54
C GLU A 46 -9.03 2.22 -1.38
N THR A 47 -9.22 0.93 -1.68
CA THR A 47 -8.38 0.22 -2.64
C THR A 47 -8.96 0.41 -4.04
N ILE A 48 -8.24 1.16 -4.88
CA ILE A 48 -8.70 1.53 -6.23
C ILE A 48 -8.31 0.47 -7.24
N GLU A 49 -7.11 -0.07 -7.11
CA GLU A 49 -6.59 -1.02 -8.08
C GLU A 49 -5.66 -2.05 -7.44
N ILE A 50 -5.70 -3.27 -7.97
CA ILE A 50 -4.78 -4.36 -7.64
C ILE A 50 -4.29 -4.94 -8.95
N GLN A 51 -3.00 -4.86 -9.18
CA GLN A 51 -2.31 -5.40 -10.36
C GLN A 51 -1.37 -6.52 -9.91
N ASP A 52 -1.50 -7.69 -10.53
CA ASP A 52 -0.60 -8.82 -10.29
C ASP A 52 0.61 -8.69 -11.24
N PHE A 53 1.80 -8.47 -10.70
CA PHE A 53 3.05 -8.31 -11.46
C PHE A 53 4.01 -9.46 -11.14
N PHE A 54 3.92 -10.54 -11.92
CA PHE A 54 4.69 -11.77 -11.73
C PHE A 54 4.58 -12.35 -10.31
N LYS A 55 5.55 -12.06 -9.43
CA LYS A 55 5.60 -12.54 -8.03
C LYS A 55 5.15 -11.49 -7.02
N ASP A 56 5.05 -10.23 -7.45
CA ASP A 56 4.71 -9.10 -6.61
C ASP A 56 3.29 -8.63 -6.92
N VAL A 57 2.59 -8.12 -5.91
CA VAL A 57 1.27 -7.52 -6.10
C VAL A 57 1.39 -6.02 -5.89
N HIS A 58 0.99 -5.24 -6.87
CA HIS A 58 0.91 -3.80 -6.78
C HIS A 58 -0.50 -3.39 -6.39
N VAL A 59 -0.64 -2.60 -5.33
CA VAL A 59 -1.93 -2.11 -4.84
C VAL A 59 -1.91 -0.59 -4.81
N LEU A 60 -2.93 0.02 -5.40
CA LEU A 60 -3.17 1.45 -5.36
C LEU A 60 -4.22 1.77 -4.29
N PHE A 61 -3.79 2.49 -3.26
CA PHE A 61 -4.65 3.05 -2.24
C PHE A 61 -4.92 4.53 -2.51
N GLN A 62 -6.13 4.97 -2.18
CA GLN A 62 -6.55 6.34 -2.24
C GLN A 62 -7.12 6.75 -0.89
N GLU A 63 -6.82 7.96 -0.43
CA GLU A 63 -7.39 8.44 0.83
C GLU A 63 -8.93 8.49 0.76
N SER A 64 -9.58 8.25 1.89
CA SER A 64 -11.04 8.31 1.97
C SER A 64 -11.49 9.77 2.11
N SER A 65 -11.68 10.44 0.98
CA SER A 65 -12.05 11.87 0.88
C SER A 65 -12.89 12.11 -0.37
N ASP A 66 -13.80 13.09 -0.32
CA ASP A 66 -14.60 13.53 -1.49
C ASP A 66 -13.74 14.12 -2.62
N ARG A 67 -12.53 14.60 -2.29
CA ARG A 67 -11.54 15.12 -3.25
C ARG A 67 -10.15 14.58 -2.88
N PRO A 68 -9.85 13.35 -3.27
CA PRO A 68 -8.64 12.67 -2.85
C PRO A 68 -7.39 13.25 -3.53
N VAL A 69 -6.38 13.55 -2.72
CA VAL A 69 -5.10 14.14 -3.12
C VAL A 69 -3.95 13.14 -2.96
N ILE A 70 -4.11 12.17 -2.06
CA ILE A 70 -3.10 11.15 -1.76
C ILE A 70 -3.43 9.84 -2.46
N TYR A 71 -2.44 9.35 -3.21
CA TYR A 71 -2.44 8.05 -3.89
C TYR A 71 -1.16 7.32 -3.54
N VAL A 72 -1.28 6.07 -3.09
CA VAL A 72 -0.14 5.27 -2.62
C VAL A 72 -0.09 3.96 -3.40
N VAL A 73 1.02 3.75 -4.11
CA VAL A 73 1.31 2.47 -4.77
C VAL A 73 2.18 1.64 -3.85
N VAL A 74 1.71 0.45 -3.49
CA VAL A 74 2.43 -0.52 -2.66
C VAL A 74 2.75 -1.75 -3.48
N ALA A 75 4.03 -2.09 -3.57
CA ALA A 75 4.46 -3.40 -4.06
C ALA A 75 4.63 -4.34 -2.86
N ALA A 76 3.84 -5.42 -2.81
CA ALA A 76 3.98 -6.48 -1.83
C ALA A 76 4.76 -7.63 -2.46
N CYS A 77 5.93 -7.94 -1.91
CA CYS A 77 6.72 -9.09 -2.32
C CYS A 77 6.17 -10.37 -1.70
N ASN A 78 5.80 -11.34 -2.56
CA ASN A 78 5.29 -12.65 -2.15
C ASN A 78 4.17 -12.59 -1.08
N PRO A 79 3.08 -11.83 -1.29
CA PRO A 79 1.97 -11.82 -0.35
C PRO A 79 1.35 -13.23 -0.27
N PRO A 80 0.65 -13.57 0.82
CA PRO A 80 0.03 -14.89 0.96
C PRO A 80 -0.99 -15.13 -0.16
N ASN A 81 -0.55 -15.87 -1.18
CA ASN A 81 -1.30 -16.21 -2.37
C ASN A 81 -2.20 -17.43 -2.12
N GLY A 82 -2.94 -17.48 -1.01
CA GLY A 82 -3.85 -18.59 -0.72
C GLY A 82 -3.25 -20.00 -0.86
N CYS A 83 -1.93 -20.15 -0.83
CA CYS A 83 -1.24 -21.42 -0.94
C CYS A 83 -0.62 -21.69 0.43
N ASN A 84 -1.14 -22.71 1.09
CA ASN A 84 -0.51 -23.32 2.26
C ASN A 84 0.91 -23.73 1.87
N CYS A 85 1.90 -22.93 2.24
CA CYS A 85 3.24 -23.42 2.45
C CYS A 85 3.74 -22.85 3.78
N LEU A 86 3.95 -23.82 4.68
CA LEU A 86 4.65 -23.79 5.96
C LEU A 86 5.82 -22.80 6.01
#